data_AF-A0A3U4GWT9-F1
#
_entry.id   AF-A0A3U4GWT9-F1
#
_cell.length_a   1.000
_cell.length_b   1.000
_cell.length_c   1.000
_cell.angle_alpha   90.00
_cell.angle_beta   90.00
_cell.angle_gamma   90.00
#
_symmetry.space_group_name_H-M   'P 1'
#
loop_
_entity.id
_entity.type
_entity.pdbx_description
1 polymer ?
#
loop_
_entity_poly.entity_id
_entity_poly.type
_entity_poly.pdbx_seq_one_letter_code
_entity_poly.pdbx_strand_id
1 'polypeptide(L)'
;MKQDVILVLDCGATNVRAIAVDRQGKIVARASTANASDIAAENSAWHQWSLDAILQRFADCCRSLSSALSECVVRGITVTTFGVDGALVDAQGKLLYPVISWKCPRTAAVMETIERFISPRQLQTLSGVGAFSFNTLYKLVWLKENHPRLLEQAHCWLFISSLINHRLTGEFTTDITMAGTSQLLDIHQRDFSPEILQATGLARRLFPRIVEAGAPIGTLQTDAARLLGLPAGVPVISAGHDTQFALFGAGAQQGEPVLSSGTWEILMVRSGQVDTSLLSQYPGSTCELDSQSGLYNPGMQWLASGVLEWVRKLLWTPETPWQTLIDEARAIPAGAEGVRMQCDLLACQNAGWQGVTLNTTRGHFYRAALEGLTAQLQRNLRTLEKIGHFNATELLLVGGGSRNALWNQIKANQLDIPIKVLDDAETTVAGAAMFGWYGVGEFSSPEQARAQVNYQYRYFWPQTEPEIIEGV
;
A
#
# COMPACT_ATOMS: atom_id res chain seq x y z
N MET A 1 32.76 15.10 -7.61
CA MET A 1 31.56 15.96 -7.48
C MET A 1 30.61 15.20 -6.57
N LYS A 2 30.04 15.83 -5.54
CA LYS A 2 29.09 15.13 -4.66
C LYS A 2 27.86 14.71 -5.46
N GLN A 3 27.31 13.54 -5.16
CA GLN A 3 26.14 13.01 -5.84
C GLN A 3 24.87 13.65 -5.28
N ASP A 4 24.01 14.22 -6.12
CA ASP A 4 22.72 14.74 -5.67
C ASP A 4 21.75 13.57 -5.40
N VAL A 5 21.01 13.65 -4.30
CA VAL A 5 20.03 12.64 -3.89
C VAL A 5 18.75 13.26 -3.33
N ILE A 6 17.65 12.52 -3.43
CA ILE A 6 16.46 12.68 -2.59
C ILE A 6 16.56 11.69 -1.43
N LEU A 7 16.32 12.18 -0.21
CA LEU A 7 16.21 11.31 0.97
C LEU A 7 14.74 10.95 1.20
N VAL A 8 14.41 9.68 1.01
CA VAL A 8 13.08 9.14 1.30
C VAL A 8 13.05 8.60 2.72
N LEU A 9 12.15 9.14 3.54
CA LEU A 9 11.81 8.65 4.86
C LEU A 9 10.54 7.80 4.74
N ASP A 10 10.69 6.48 4.77
CA ASP A 10 9.60 5.53 4.63
C ASP A 10 9.22 4.92 6.00
N CYS A 11 8.01 5.22 6.47
CA CYS A 11 7.45 4.68 7.70
C CYS A 11 6.48 3.53 7.41
N GLY A 12 7.03 2.32 7.31
CA GLY A 12 6.25 1.08 7.26
C GLY A 12 5.83 0.59 8.65
N ALA A 13 4.82 -0.29 8.69
CA ALA A 13 4.30 -0.85 9.95
C ALA A 13 5.26 -1.85 10.64
N THR A 14 6.25 -2.36 9.93
CA THR A 14 7.25 -3.32 10.43
C THR A 14 8.67 -2.78 10.41
N ASN A 15 8.93 -1.76 9.58
CA ASN A 15 10.23 -1.13 9.44
C ASN A 15 10.08 0.37 9.20
N VAL A 16 10.96 1.16 9.79
CA VAL A 16 11.22 2.56 9.43
C VAL A 16 12.52 2.60 8.65
N ARG A 17 12.53 3.29 7.50
CA ARG A 17 13.66 3.28 6.57
C ARG A 17 14.03 4.70 6.15
N ALA A 18 15.33 4.96 6.00
CA ALA A 18 15.85 6.14 5.31
C ALA A 18 16.64 5.67 4.10
N ILE A 19 16.34 6.22 2.93
CA ILE A 19 16.95 5.76 1.67
C ILE A 19 17.28 6.98 0.80
N ALA A 20 18.55 7.08 0.40
CA ALA A 20 19.03 8.10 -0.53
C ALA A 20 18.95 7.55 -1.96
N VAL A 21 18.23 8.25 -2.83
CA VAL A 21 17.98 7.86 -4.22
C VAL A 21 18.49 8.94 -5.16
N ASP A 22 19.26 8.55 -6.17
CA ASP A 22 19.77 9.48 -7.18
C ASP A 22 18.76 9.80 -8.29
N ARG A 23 19.18 10.63 -9.25
CA ARG A 23 18.35 11.06 -10.40
C ARG A 23 17.95 9.92 -11.34
N GLN A 24 18.67 8.80 -11.33
CA GLN A 24 18.40 7.62 -12.15
C GLN A 24 17.55 6.59 -11.39
N GLY A 25 17.05 6.93 -10.20
CA GLY A 25 16.27 6.03 -9.36
C GLY A 25 17.12 4.98 -8.64
N LYS A 26 18.45 5.08 -8.68
CA LYS A 26 19.34 4.13 -8.02
C LYS A 26 19.49 4.46 -6.54
N ILE A 27 19.42 3.43 -5.70
CA ILE A 27 19.68 3.55 -4.27
C ILE A 27 21.18 3.75 -4.04
N VAL A 28 21.54 4.92 -3.53
CA VAL A 28 22.91 5.28 -3.15
C VAL A 28 23.23 4.77 -1.75
N ALA A 29 22.28 4.88 -0.83
CA ALA A 29 22.43 4.43 0.54
C ALA A 29 21.05 4.08 1.13
N ARG A 30 21.01 3.08 2.02
CA ARG A 30 19.79 2.72 2.77
C ARG A 30 20.11 2.24 4.18
N ALA A 31 19.24 2.59 5.11
CA ALA A 31 19.21 2.06 6.47
C ALA A 31 17.76 1.74 6.86
N SER A 32 17.61 0.75 7.73
CA SER A 32 16.31 0.27 8.20
C SER A 32 16.40 -0.09 9.68
N THR A 33 15.35 0.24 10.42
CA THR A 33 15.16 -0.14 11.82
C THR A 33 13.77 -0.76 11.99
N ALA A 34 13.66 -1.79 12.82
CA ALA A 34 12.38 -2.43 13.11
C ALA A 34 11.37 -1.43 13.70
N ASN A 35 10.11 -1.55 13.28
CA ASN A 35 8.99 -0.75 13.76
C ASN A 35 7.89 -1.66 14.32
N ALA A 36 7.18 -1.18 15.33
CA ALA A 36 6.06 -1.87 15.93
C ALA A 36 5.14 -0.87 16.63
N SER A 37 3.86 -1.22 16.68
CA SER A 37 2.87 -0.54 17.51
C SER A 37 3.03 -0.99 18.95
N ASP A 38 2.83 -0.08 19.89
CA ASP A 38 2.83 -0.35 21.32
C ASP A 38 1.43 -0.77 21.79
N ILE A 39 1.36 -1.48 22.91
CA ILE A 39 0.09 -1.73 23.61
C ILE A 39 -0.35 -0.42 24.27
N ALA A 40 -1.61 -0.03 24.10
CA ALA A 40 -2.14 1.17 24.70
C ALA A 40 -2.30 1.00 26.21
N ALA A 41 -1.95 2.03 26.98
CA ALA A 41 -2.05 2.00 28.44
C ALA A 41 -3.51 1.80 28.94
N GLU A 42 -4.48 2.25 28.16
CA GLU A 42 -5.91 2.20 28.49
C GLU A 42 -6.50 0.79 28.41
N ASN A 43 -5.97 -0.07 27.55
CA ASN A 43 -6.51 -1.40 27.30
C ASN A 43 -5.44 -2.29 26.64
N SER A 44 -5.23 -3.48 27.21
CA SER A 44 -4.19 -4.42 26.74
C SER A 44 -4.43 -5.00 25.35
N ALA A 45 -5.66 -4.94 24.83
CA ALA A 45 -5.99 -5.34 23.46
C ALA A 45 -5.85 -4.19 22.45
N TRP A 46 -5.58 -2.97 22.90
CA TRP A 46 -5.49 -1.80 22.04
C TRP A 46 -4.05 -1.51 21.64
N HIS A 47 -3.88 -1.01 20.41
CA HIS A 47 -2.58 -0.71 19.83
C HIS A 47 -2.47 0.77 19.45
N GLN A 48 -1.28 1.34 19.61
CA GLN A 48 -0.97 2.73 19.30
C GLN A 48 0.43 2.87 18.69
N TRP A 49 0.68 3.97 17.98
CA TRP A 49 2.02 4.34 17.50
C TRP A 49 2.60 5.49 18.32
N SER A 50 3.86 5.37 18.70
CA SER A 50 4.64 6.47 19.25
C SER A 50 5.31 7.27 18.14
N LEU A 51 4.82 8.50 17.91
CA LEU A 51 5.40 9.42 16.92
C LEU A 51 6.87 9.75 17.25
N ASP A 52 7.19 9.96 18.53
CA ASP A 52 8.55 10.28 18.97
C ASP A 52 9.50 9.09 18.71
N ALA A 53 9.04 7.86 18.94
CA ALA A 53 9.82 6.67 18.62
C ALA A 53 10.03 6.51 17.11
N ILE A 54 9.04 6.85 16.27
CA ILE A 54 9.19 6.84 14.81
C ILE A 54 10.24 7.87 14.36
N LEU A 55 10.18 9.11 14.89
CA LEU A 55 11.17 10.15 14.58
C LEU A 55 12.58 9.75 15.04
N GLN A 56 12.71 9.12 16.20
CA GLN A 56 13.99 8.62 16.68
C GLN A 56 14.53 7.51 15.78
N ARG A 57 13.68 6.58 15.29
CA ARG A 57 14.10 5.55 14.33
C ARG A 57 14.59 6.15 13.00
N PHE A 58 13.95 7.22 12.51
CA PHE A 58 14.47 7.95 11.35
C PHE A 58 15.83 8.59 11.63
N ALA A 59 16.01 9.17 12.82
CA ALA A 59 17.31 9.73 13.24
C ALA A 59 18.39 8.65 13.28
N ASP A 60 18.08 7.47 13.80
CA ASP A 60 19.01 6.33 13.87
C ASP A 60 19.38 5.81 12.47
N CYS A 61 18.39 5.75 11.56
CA CYS A 61 18.65 5.43 10.15
C CYS A 61 19.55 6.48 9.49
N CYS A 62 19.25 7.78 9.64
CA CYS A 62 20.06 8.84 9.05
C CYS A 62 21.48 8.88 9.62
N ARG A 63 21.64 8.63 10.93
CA ARG A 63 22.95 8.49 11.58
C ARG A 63 23.76 7.34 10.98
N SER A 64 23.11 6.20 10.76
CA SER A 64 23.73 5.04 10.11
C SER A 64 24.18 5.33 8.68
N LEU A 65 23.51 6.28 8.00
CA LEU A 65 23.83 6.73 6.65
C LEU A 65 24.81 7.91 6.58
N SER A 66 25.21 8.49 7.71
CA SER A 66 25.96 9.76 7.77
C SER A 66 27.22 9.79 6.89
N SER A 67 28.00 8.70 6.87
CA SER A 67 29.20 8.57 6.02
C SER A 67 28.88 8.53 4.52
N ALA A 68 27.80 7.86 4.12
CA ALA A 68 27.39 7.86 2.72
C ALA A 68 26.78 9.23 2.32
N LEU A 69 26.00 9.83 3.22
CA LEU A 69 25.38 11.14 3.00
C LEU A 69 26.39 12.29 2.98
N SER A 70 27.56 12.16 3.63
CA SER A 70 28.61 13.19 3.56
C SER A 70 29.17 13.37 2.15
N GLU A 71 29.12 12.32 1.33
CA GLU A 71 29.50 12.32 -0.09
C GLU A 71 28.36 12.77 -1.03
N CYS A 72 27.18 13.04 -0.47
CA CYS A 72 25.99 13.43 -1.21
C CYS A 72 25.60 14.90 -0.97
N VAL A 73 24.73 15.41 -1.83
CA VAL A 73 23.93 16.63 -1.59
C VAL A 73 22.48 16.21 -1.50
N VAL A 74 21.89 16.30 -0.32
CA VAL A 74 20.45 16.02 -0.13
C VAL A 74 19.66 17.21 -0.67
N ARG A 75 19.04 17.03 -1.84
CA ARG A 75 18.29 18.09 -2.54
C ARG A 75 16.89 18.27 -2.01
N GLY A 76 16.31 17.23 -1.43
CA GLY A 76 14.99 17.25 -0.82
C GLY A 76 14.74 16.00 0.03
N ILE A 77 13.73 16.08 0.86
CA ILE A 77 13.23 15.01 1.72
C ILE A 77 11.78 14.72 1.36
N THR A 78 11.42 13.44 1.22
CA THR A 78 10.02 13.01 1.09
C THR A 78 9.68 12.06 2.22
N VAL A 79 8.46 12.14 2.74
CA VAL A 79 7.96 11.22 3.77
C VAL A 79 6.82 10.39 3.20
N THR A 80 6.96 9.07 3.18
CA THR A 80 5.90 8.14 2.76
C THR A 80 5.60 7.15 3.88
N THR A 81 4.34 6.76 4.03
CA THR A 81 3.88 5.98 5.19
C THR A 81 2.73 5.04 4.79
N PHE A 82 2.43 4.05 5.65
CA PHE A 82 1.14 3.37 5.59
C PHE A 82 -0.02 4.37 5.79
N GLY A 83 -1.20 4.05 5.24
CA GLY A 83 -2.40 4.90 5.26
C GLY A 83 -3.17 4.94 6.60
N VAL A 84 -4.33 5.60 6.59
CA VAL A 84 -5.41 5.66 7.62
C VAL A 84 -5.08 6.16 9.03
N ASP A 85 -3.84 6.04 9.50
CA ASP A 85 -3.44 6.36 10.87
C ASP A 85 -3.10 7.86 10.99
N GLY A 86 -3.45 8.44 12.14
CA GLY A 86 -3.25 9.85 12.43
C GLY A 86 -3.66 10.18 13.86
N ALA A 87 -3.61 11.46 14.21
CA ALA A 87 -4.01 11.93 15.53
C ALA A 87 -4.56 13.37 15.49
N LEU A 88 -5.36 13.69 16.50
CA LEU A 88 -5.73 15.06 16.83
C LEU A 88 -4.53 15.77 17.45
N VAL A 89 -4.29 17.02 17.05
CA VAL A 89 -3.21 17.85 17.57
C VAL A 89 -3.72 19.22 18.02
N ASP A 90 -3.00 19.84 18.94
CA ASP A 90 -3.21 21.24 19.32
C ASP A 90 -2.59 22.22 18.31
N ALA A 91 -2.71 23.52 18.59
CA ALA A 91 -2.20 24.58 17.72
C ALA A 91 -0.66 24.65 17.65
N GLN A 92 0.05 23.87 18.46
CA GLN A 92 1.50 23.69 18.43
C GLN A 92 1.90 22.34 17.81
N GLY A 93 0.92 21.57 17.33
CA GLY A 93 1.13 20.24 16.76
C GLY A 93 1.52 19.20 17.80
N LYS A 94 1.22 19.40 19.08
CA LYS A 94 1.35 18.37 20.10
C LYS A 94 0.16 17.41 20.00
N LEU A 95 0.43 16.11 20.16
CA LEU A 95 -0.62 15.09 20.16
C LEU A 95 -1.57 15.32 21.34
N LEU A 96 -2.86 15.41 21.05
CA LEU A 96 -3.92 15.42 22.07
C LEU A 96 -4.32 14.02 22.50
N TYR A 97 -4.08 13.03 21.62
CA TYR A 97 -4.32 11.62 21.85
C TYR A 97 -3.27 10.80 21.08
N PRO A 98 -2.83 9.61 21.57
CA PRO A 98 -1.92 8.75 20.83
C PRO A 98 -2.44 8.38 19.44
N VAL A 99 -1.54 8.13 18.48
CA VAL A 99 -1.93 7.66 17.15
C VAL A 99 -2.53 6.25 17.28
N ILE A 100 -3.83 6.11 17.03
CA ILE A 100 -4.51 4.81 17.07
C ILE A 100 -4.02 3.98 15.88
N SER A 101 -3.40 2.82 16.17
CA SER A 101 -2.86 1.94 15.14
C SER A 101 -3.98 1.28 14.34
N TRP A 102 -3.78 1.09 13.03
CA TRP A 102 -4.68 0.27 12.21
C TRP A 102 -4.83 -1.17 12.71
N LYS A 103 -3.88 -1.68 13.50
CA LYS A 103 -3.97 -3.00 14.16
C LYS A 103 -4.92 -3.01 15.35
N CYS A 104 -5.37 -1.84 15.81
CA CYS A 104 -6.20 -1.73 16.99
C CYS A 104 -7.65 -2.13 16.69
N PRO A 105 -8.26 -3.04 17.46
CA PRO A 105 -9.63 -3.50 17.21
C PRO A 105 -10.71 -2.51 17.66
N ARG A 106 -10.33 -1.40 18.33
CA ARG A 106 -11.26 -0.57 19.11
C ARG A 106 -12.37 0.09 18.29
N THR A 107 -12.16 0.26 17.00
CA THR A 107 -13.09 0.91 16.07
C THR A 107 -14.02 -0.06 15.35
N ALA A 108 -13.91 -1.38 15.60
CA ALA A 108 -14.77 -2.40 14.98
C ALA A 108 -16.26 -2.16 15.26
N ALA A 109 -16.63 -1.91 16.52
CA ALA A 109 -18.02 -1.61 16.91
C ALA A 109 -18.55 -0.31 16.27
N VAL A 110 -17.66 0.66 15.98
CA VAL A 110 -18.04 1.89 15.27
C VAL A 110 -18.36 1.60 13.81
N MET A 111 -17.55 0.75 13.15
CA MET A 111 -17.83 0.29 11.78
C MET A 111 -19.16 -0.46 11.68
N GLU A 112 -19.45 -1.37 12.63
CA GLU A 112 -20.71 -2.13 12.67
C GLU A 112 -21.94 -1.23 12.82
N THR A 113 -21.79 -0.07 13.45
CA THR A 113 -22.89 0.86 13.73
C THR A 113 -22.85 2.13 12.87
N ILE A 114 -22.04 2.18 11.81
CA ILE A 114 -21.88 3.39 10.99
C ILE A 114 -23.17 3.80 10.27
N GLU A 115 -24.06 2.84 9.99
CA GLU A 115 -25.33 3.05 9.30
C GLU A 115 -26.25 4.05 10.03
N ARG A 116 -26.07 4.25 11.34
CA ARG A 116 -26.79 5.30 12.10
C ARG A 116 -26.46 6.73 11.66
N PHE A 117 -25.34 6.92 10.96
CA PHE A 117 -24.90 8.21 10.41
C PHE A 117 -25.07 8.25 8.89
N ILE A 118 -24.57 7.23 8.19
CA ILE A 118 -24.57 7.16 6.72
C ILE A 118 -24.54 5.69 6.28
N SER A 119 -25.30 5.35 5.23
CA SER A 119 -25.29 3.97 4.73
C SER A 119 -23.90 3.55 4.24
N PRO A 120 -23.42 2.32 4.53
CA PRO A 120 -22.11 1.86 4.06
C PRO A 120 -21.93 1.95 2.54
N ARG A 121 -23.01 1.71 1.77
CA ARG A 121 -23.03 1.87 0.31
C ARG A 121 -22.76 3.31 -0.10
N GLN A 122 -23.50 4.27 0.45
CA GLN A 122 -23.31 5.69 0.11
C GLN A 122 -21.92 6.16 0.51
N LEU A 123 -21.43 5.74 1.68
CA LEU A 123 -20.10 6.07 2.16
C LEU A 123 -19.00 5.60 1.19
N GLN A 124 -19.09 4.35 0.70
CA GLN A 124 -18.14 3.83 -0.28
C GLN A 124 -18.30 4.47 -1.67
N THR A 125 -19.53 4.78 -2.10
CA THR A 125 -19.76 5.48 -3.37
C THR A 125 -19.11 6.87 -3.39
N LEU A 126 -19.21 7.61 -2.28
CA LEU A 126 -18.61 8.94 -2.14
C LEU A 126 -17.09 8.87 -2.02
N SER A 127 -16.60 8.01 -1.13
CA SER A 127 -15.18 8.00 -0.78
C SER A 127 -14.31 7.09 -1.63
N GLY A 128 -14.89 6.15 -2.36
CA GLY A 128 -14.18 5.04 -2.99
C GLY A 128 -13.68 3.97 -2.01
N VAL A 129 -13.57 4.28 -0.71
CA VAL A 129 -12.90 3.39 0.25
C VAL A 129 -13.85 2.36 0.85
N GLY A 130 -13.44 1.09 0.78
CA GLY A 130 -14.15 -0.03 1.39
C GLY A 130 -14.25 0.05 2.93
N ALA A 131 -15.16 -0.71 3.52
CA ALA A 131 -15.34 -0.75 4.97
C ALA A 131 -14.24 -1.58 5.64
N PHE A 132 -13.24 -0.89 6.21
CA PHE A 132 -12.22 -1.50 7.05
C PHE A 132 -12.27 -0.87 8.43
N SER A 133 -12.33 -1.69 9.49
CA SER A 133 -12.54 -1.21 10.85
C SER A 133 -11.52 -0.15 11.29
N PHE A 134 -10.34 -0.14 10.68
CA PHE A 134 -9.27 0.81 10.94
C PHE A 134 -9.33 2.13 10.14
N ASN A 135 -10.34 2.37 9.30
CA ASN A 135 -10.44 3.63 8.55
C ASN A 135 -10.45 4.84 9.48
N THR A 136 -9.88 5.96 9.01
CA THR A 136 -9.78 7.22 9.77
C THR A 136 -11.13 7.72 10.27
N LEU A 137 -12.18 7.61 9.44
CA LEU A 137 -13.55 7.93 9.81
C LEU A 137 -13.95 7.29 11.15
N TYR A 138 -13.73 5.98 11.30
CA TYR A 138 -14.14 5.25 12.50
C TYR A 138 -13.34 5.67 13.74
N LYS A 139 -12.06 6.05 13.56
CA LYS A 139 -11.24 6.61 14.65
C LYS A 139 -11.76 7.95 15.13
N LEU A 140 -12.14 8.85 14.21
CA LEU A 140 -12.68 10.15 14.56
C LEU A 140 -14.07 10.05 15.21
N VAL A 141 -14.93 9.16 14.73
CA VAL A 141 -16.22 8.88 15.39
C VAL A 141 -15.99 8.28 16.77
N TRP A 142 -15.07 7.32 16.93
CA TRP A 142 -14.72 6.78 18.24
C TRP A 142 -14.21 7.86 19.21
N LEU A 143 -13.32 8.75 18.75
CA LEU A 143 -12.82 9.88 19.54
C LEU A 143 -13.94 10.86 19.90
N LYS A 144 -14.89 11.11 18.99
CA LYS A 144 -16.06 11.96 19.28
C LYS A 144 -16.91 11.38 20.40
N GLU A 145 -17.07 10.06 20.44
CA GLU A 145 -17.92 9.38 21.43
C GLU A 145 -17.23 9.19 22.78
N ASN A 146 -15.92 8.92 22.79
CA ASN A 146 -15.17 8.56 24.00
C ASN A 146 -14.35 9.72 24.57
N HIS A 147 -13.94 10.67 23.72
CA HIS A 147 -13.11 11.82 24.09
C HIS A 147 -13.58 13.14 23.43
N PRO A 148 -14.87 13.52 23.54
CA PRO A 148 -15.44 14.68 22.82
C PRO A 148 -14.68 15.99 23.07
N ARG A 149 -14.20 16.22 24.30
CA ARG A 149 -13.43 17.42 24.66
C ARG A 149 -12.12 17.54 23.88
N LEU A 150 -11.47 16.41 23.56
CA LEU A 150 -10.23 16.44 22.77
C LEU A 150 -10.52 16.87 21.33
N LEU A 151 -11.64 16.42 20.76
CA LEU A 151 -12.08 16.84 19.42
C LEU A 151 -12.45 18.33 19.38
N GLU A 152 -13.10 18.84 20.43
CA GLU A 152 -13.42 20.27 20.57
C GLU A 152 -12.15 21.13 20.62
N GLN A 153 -11.16 20.72 21.43
CA GLN A 153 -9.88 21.43 21.62
C GLN A 153 -8.92 21.28 20.44
N ALA A 154 -9.08 20.25 19.61
CA ALA A 154 -8.19 19.98 18.49
C ALA A 154 -8.11 21.16 17.53
N HIS A 155 -6.89 21.55 17.19
CA HIS A 155 -6.63 22.46 16.09
C HIS A 155 -6.93 21.77 14.76
N CYS A 156 -6.36 20.56 14.57
CA CYS A 156 -6.61 19.73 13.40
C CYS A 156 -6.33 18.24 13.66
N TRP A 157 -6.69 17.41 12.69
CA TRP A 157 -6.28 16.03 12.51
C TRP A 157 -5.14 15.98 11.50
N LEU A 158 -4.06 15.30 11.87
CA LEU A 158 -2.94 15.02 10.98
C LEU A 158 -2.78 13.52 10.80
N PHE A 159 -2.68 13.08 9.55
CA PHE A 159 -2.25 11.72 9.20
C PHE A 159 -0.80 11.50 9.60
N ILE A 160 -0.34 10.25 9.69
CA ILE A 160 1.00 9.95 10.17
C ILE A 160 2.11 10.59 9.32
N SER A 161 1.97 10.63 7.99
CA SER A 161 2.89 11.38 7.11
C SER A 161 2.88 12.88 7.44
N SER A 162 1.71 13.47 7.64
CA SER A 162 1.53 14.87 8.04
C SER A 162 2.08 15.18 9.42
N LEU A 163 1.98 14.26 10.39
CA LEU A 163 2.56 14.40 11.72
C LEU A 163 4.09 14.46 11.64
N ILE A 164 4.69 13.60 10.81
CA ILE A 164 6.13 13.61 10.56
C ILE A 164 6.52 14.90 9.83
N ASN A 165 5.83 15.25 8.74
CA ASN A 165 6.10 16.48 7.98
C ASN A 165 5.99 17.73 8.85
N HIS A 166 4.98 17.82 9.73
CA HIS A 166 4.85 18.90 10.70
C HIS A 166 6.05 18.93 11.66
N ARG A 167 6.54 17.78 12.14
CA ARG A 167 7.75 17.71 12.98
C ARG A 167 9.02 18.13 12.24
N LEU A 168 9.06 17.97 10.92
CA LEU A 168 10.18 18.41 10.09
C LEU A 168 10.11 19.89 9.72
N THR A 169 8.91 20.44 9.49
CA THR A 169 8.71 21.74 8.82
C THR A 169 7.92 22.78 9.63
N GLY A 170 7.14 22.35 10.62
CA GLY A 170 6.15 23.17 11.33
C GLY A 170 4.83 23.37 10.58
N GLU A 171 4.68 22.83 9.37
CA GLU A 171 3.52 23.08 8.52
C GLU A 171 2.38 22.10 8.80
N PHE A 172 1.15 22.61 8.88
CA PHE A 172 -0.07 21.80 8.95
C PHE A 172 -0.60 21.55 7.55
N THR A 173 -0.33 20.37 7.00
CA THR A 173 -0.78 19.95 5.67
C THR A 173 -1.28 18.52 5.68
N THR A 174 -2.13 18.16 4.71
CA THR A 174 -2.57 16.78 4.47
C THR A 174 -2.23 16.40 3.04
N ASP A 175 -1.43 15.36 2.86
CA ASP A 175 -1.23 14.79 1.53
C ASP A 175 -2.54 14.17 1.01
N ILE A 176 -2.86 14.44 -0.25
CA ILE A 176 -4.13 14.03 -0.85
C ILE A 176 -4.29 12.50 -0.94
N THR A 177 -3.19 11.75 -1.12
CA THR A 177 -3.24 10.28 -1.16
C THR A 177 -3.59 9.73 0.22
N MET A 178 -3.08 10.35 1.29
CA MET A 178 -3.44 9.99 2.67
C MET A 178 -4.88 10.35 3.00
N ALA A 179 -5.35 11.54 2.60
CA ALA A 179 -6.76 11.89 2.72
C ALA A 179 -7.66 10.90 1.97
N GLY A 180 -7.23 10.42 0.80
CA GLY A 180 -7.90 9.39 0.01
C GLY A 180 -8.12 8.08 0.78
N THR A 181 -7.23 7.69 1.70
CA THR A 181 -7.40 6.47 2.52
C THR A 181 -8.47 6.60 3.62
N SER A 182 -8.91 7.82 3.93
CA SER A 182 -9.59 8.13 5.19
C SER A 182 -11.04 7.65 5.29
N GLN A 183 -11.67 7.37 4.14
CA GLN A 183 -13.12 7.23 3.99
C GLN A 183 -13.94 8.50 4.34
N LEU A 184 -13.27 9.66 4.40
CA LEU A 184 -13.90 10.98 4.65
C LEU A 184 -13.88 11.89 3.42
N LEU A 185 -13.01 11.58 2.46
CA LEU A 185 -12.85 12.33 1.23
C LEU A 185 -13.96 11.97 0.25
N ASP A 186 -14.44 12.93 -0.55
CA ASP A 186 -15.18 12.65 -1.78
C ASP A 186 -14.14 12.49 -2.89
N ILE A 187 -14.07 11.30 -3.47
CA ILE A 187 -12.99 10.94 -4.39
C ILE A 187 -13.04 11.73 -5.71
N HIS A 188 -14.23 12.13 -6.15
CA HIS A 188 -14.41 12.91 -7.38
C HIS A 188 -14.17 14.39 -7.14
N GLN A 189 -14.58 14.92 -5.98
CA GLN A 189 -14.33 16.32 -5.61
C GLN A 189 -12.90 16.55 -5.12
N ARG A 190 -12.17 15.49 -4.74
CA ARG A 190 -10.78 15.56 -4.23
C ARG A 190 -10.64 16.45 -2.97
N ASP A 191 -11.69 16.51 -2.15
CA ASP A 191 -11.70 17.17 -0.84
C ASP A 191 -12.58 16.39 0.16
N PHE A 192 -12.46 16.69 1.44
CA PHE A 192 -13.30 16.10 2.49
C PHE A 192 -14.79 16.33 2.21
N SER A 193 -15.55 15.24 2.10
CA SER A 193 -16.96 15.24 1.68
C SER A 193 -17.82 16.02 2.69
N PRO A 194 -18.49 17.11 2.29
CA PRO A 194 -19.41 17.83 3.16
C PRO A 194 -20.53 16.92 3.69
N GLU A 195 -20.98 15.96 2.88
CA GLU A 195 -22.04 15.02 3.20
C GLU A 195 -21.61 14.05 4.30
N ILE A 196 -20.42 13.43 4.17
CA ILE A 196 -19.87 12.53 5.20
C ILE A 196 -19.61 13.30 6.50
N LEU A 197 -19.02 14.50 6.39
CA LEU A 197 -18.72 15.36 7.54
C LEU A 197 -19.99 15.78 8.28
N GLN A 198 -21.05 16.18 7.56
CA GLN A 198 -22.34 16.56 8.14
C GLN A 198 -23.01 15.35 8.82
N ALA A 199 -23.07 14.20 8.13
CA ALA A 199 -23.68 12.99 8.64
C ALA A 199 -23.04 12.50 9.95
N THR A 200 -21.72 12.62 10.05
CA THR A 200 -20.94 12.19 11.23
C THR A 200 -20.77 13.30 12.26
N GLY A 201 -21.17 14.53 11.92
CA GLY A 201 -20.98 15.76 12.70
C GLY A 201 -19.51 16.05 13.01
N LEU A 202 -18.61 15.78 12.06
CA LEU A 202 -17.20 16.17 12.10
C LEU A 202 -17.03 17.53 11.42
N ALA A 203 -16.26 18.44 12.01
CA ALA A 203 -16.11 19.78 11.49
C ALA A 203 -14.99 19.86 10.42
N ARG A 204 -15.27 20.49 9.27
CA ARG A 204 -14.28 20.69 8.19
C ARG A 204 -12.98 21.39 8.66
N ARG A 205 -13.07 22.23 9.69
CA ARG A 205 -11.92 22.92 10.32
C ARG A 205 -10.85 21.96 10.84
N LEU A 206 -11.21 20.71 11.15
CA LEU A 206 -10.26 19.72 11.65
C LEU A 206 -9.27 19.28 10.57
N PHE A 207 -9.54 19.53 9.29
CA PHE A 207 -8.67 19.07 8.23
C PHE A 207 -7.92 20.24 7.63
N PRO A 208 -6.58 20.26 7.69
CA PRO A 208 -5.79 21.35 7.14
C PRO A 208 -5.83 21.36 5.61
N ARG A 209 -5.08 22.29 5.00
CA ARG A 209 -4.88 22.37 3.55
C ARG A 209 -4.41 21.03 2.99
N ILE A 210 -5.09 20.56 1.95
CA ILE A 210 -4.66 19.41 1.16
C ILE A 210 -3.53 19.84 0.23
N VAL A 211 -2.52 18.98 0.07
CA VAL A 211 -1.39 19.16 -0.85
C VAL A 211 -1.27 17.95 -1.78
N GLU A 212 -0.91 18.21 -3.03
CA GLU A 212 -0.65 17.19 -4.04
C GLU A 212 0.72 16.53 -3.80
N ALA A 213 0.87 15.27 -4.20
CA ALA A 213 2.18 14.62 -4.19
C ALA A 213 3.18 15.41 -5.05
N GLY A 214 4.41 15.54 -4.56
CA GLY A 214 5.44 16.36 -5.21
C GLY A 214 5.34 17.86 -4.93
N ALA A 215 4.31 18.35 -4.24
CA ALA A 215 4.24 19.75 -3.85
C ALA A 215 5.23 20.07 -2.70
N PRO A 216 5.90 21.24 -2.71
CA PRO A 216 6.68 21.68 -1.55
C PRO A 216 5.77 21.90 -0.33
N ILE A 217 6.14 21.31 0.80
CA ILE A 217 5.48 21.52 2.09
C ILE A 217 6.13 22.71 2.80
N GLY A 218 7.44 22.63 2.98
CA GLY A 218 8.25 23.60 3.71
C GLY A 218 9.72 23.20 3.68
N THR A 219 10.51 23.66 4.64
CA THR A 219 11.93 23.31 4.75
C THR A 219 12.24 22.68 6.10
N LEU A 220 13.23 21.79 6.14
CA LEU A 220 13.69 21.13 7.36
C LEU A 220 14.16 22.15 8.40
N GLN A 221 13.43 22.24 9.51
CA GLN A 221 13.73 23.14 10.61
C GLN A 221 15.00 22.72 11.37
N THR A 222 15.63 23.68 12.06
CA THR A 222 16.91 23.49 12.77
C THR A 222 16.91 22.32 13.75
N ASP A 223 15.85 22.15 14.54
CA ASP A 223 15.81 21.08 15.55
C ASP A 223 15.62 19.70 14.90
N ALA A 224 14.79 19.60 13.84
CA ALA A 224 14.65 18.38 13.05
C ALA A 224 15.93 18.03 12.29
N ALA A 225 16.61 19.04 11.73
CA ALA A 225 17.91 18.90 11.08
C ALA A 225 18.97 18.35 12.05
N ARG A 226 19.02 18.88 13.29
CA ARG A 226 19.91 18.38 14.35
C ARG A 226 19.58 16.92 14.70
N LEU A 227 18.29 16.59 14.83
CA LEU A 227 17.85 15.23 15.15
C LEU A 227 18.28 14.23 14.05
N LEU A 228 18.06 14.56 12.78
CA LEU A 228 18.38 13.68 11.65
C LEU A 228 19.86 13.69 11.25
N GLY A 229 20.66 14.66 11.73
CA GLY A 229 22.04 14.83 11.28
C GLY A 229 22.15 15.35 9.84
N LEU A 230 21.19 16.19 9.43
CA LEU A 230 21.09 16.75 8.07
C LEU A 230 21.24 18.28 8.11
N PRO A 231 21.54 18.94 6.97
CA PRO A 231 21.51 20.40 6.88
C PRO A 231 20.11 20.95 7.10
N ALA A 232 19.98 22.04 7.87
CA ALA A 232 18.73 22.80 7.93
C ALA A 232 18.42 23.46 6.58
N GLY A 233 17.14 23.72 6.31
CA GLY A 233 16.70 24.38 5.09
C GLY A 233 16.49 23.44 3.89
N VAL A 234 16.81 22.14 4.01
CA VAL A 234 16.52 21.16 2.95
C VAL A 234 15.01 21.14 2.68
N PRO A 235 14.56 21.27 1.42
CA PRO A 235 13.15 21.20 1.07
C PRO A 235 12.50 19.88 1.50
N VAL A 236 11.30 19.96 2.07
CA VAL A 236 10.44 18.80 2.35
C VAL A 236 9.30 18.81 1.34
N ILE A 237 9.22 17.74 0.57
CA ILE A 237 8.29 17.57 -0.54
C ILE A 237 7.21 16.56 -0.14
N SER A 238 5.95 16.84 -0.49
CA SER A 238 4.83 15.97 -0.16
C SER A 238 4.98 14.61 -0.80
N ALA A 239 4.96 13.60 0.06
CA ALA A 239 4.60 12.25 -0.27
C ALA A 239 3.63 11.76 0.82
N GLY A 240 2.95 10.65 0.55
CA GLY A 240 1.84 10.18 1.37
C GLY A 240 1.79 8.67 1.41
N HIS A 241 0.65 8.11 1.03
CA HIS A 241 0.36 6.69 1.16
C HIS A 241 1.29 5.85 0.28
N ASP A 242 2.12 5.03 0.92
CA ASP A 242 3.15 4.19 0.30
C ASP A 242 2.71 3.42 -0.95
N THR A 243 1.51 2.86 -0.92
CA THR A 243 0.94 2.06 -2.00
C THR A 243 0.76 2.89 -3.28
N GLN A 244 0.39 4.16 -3.16
CA GLN A 244 0.17 5.05 -4.30
C GLN A 244 1.47 5.45 -5.00
N PHE A 245 2.58 5.50 -4.25
CA PHE A 245 3.92 5.69 -4.81
C PHE A 245 4.50 4.37 -5.33
N ALA A 246 4.14 3.23 -4.74
CA ALA A 246 4.56 1.92 -5.21
C ALA A 246 4.06 1.63 -6.64
N LEU A 247 2.81 1.98 -6.94
CA LEU A 247 2.23 1.80 -8.27
C LEU A 247 2.98 2.63 -9.32
N PHE A 248 3.21 3.91 -9.03
CA PHE A 248 3.96 4.79 -9.93
C PHE A 248 5.41 4.34 -10.10
N GLY A 249 6.08 4.05 -8.98
CA GLY A 249 7.48 3.67 -8.92
C GLY A 249 7.77 2.30 -9.52
N ALA A 250 6.78 1.41 -9.60
CA ALA A 250 6.89 0.13 -10.30
C ALA A 250 6.93 0.27 -11.84
N GLY A 251 6.70 1.48 -12.36
CA GLY A 251 6.72 1.74 -13.80
C GLY A 251 5.35 1.56 -14.48
N ALA A 252 4.29 1.32 -13.72
CA ALA A 252 2.95 1.05 -14.26
C ALA A 252 2.38 2.24 -15.03
N GLN A 253 1.93 1.99 -16.26
CA GLN A 253 1.18 2.97 -17.04
C GLN A 253 -0.29 3.03 -16.63
N GLN A 254 -1.04 3.99 -17.17
CA GLN A 254 -2.49 3.98 -17.02
C GLN A 254 -3.09 2.76 -17.72
N GLY A 255 -4.08 2.13 -17.09
CA GLY A 255 -4.69 0.89 -17.58
C GLY A 255 -3.81 -0.35 -17.42
N GLU A 256 -2.61 -0.22 -16.86
CA GLU A 256 -1.71 -1.33 -16.59
C GLU A 256 -1.88 -1.80 -15.13
N PRO A 257 -2.53 -2.96 -14.89
CA PRO A 257 -2.72 -3.45 -13.54
C PRO A 257 -1.39 -3.91 -12.93
N VAL A 258 -1.25 -3.67 -11.63
CA VAL A 258 -0.15 -4.13 -10.78
C VAL A 258 -0.72 -5.09 -9.74
N LEU A 259 -0.18 -6.29 -9.70
CA LEU A 259 -0.42 -7.29 -8.67
C LEU A 259 0.75 -7.29 -7.69
N SER A 260 0.52 -6.82 -6.48
CA SER A 260 1.43 -7.04 -5.35
C SER A 260 1.11 -8.38 -4.72
N SER A 261 2.00 -9.37 -4.88
CA SER A 261 1.79 -10.74 -4.43
C SER A 261 2.56 -11.04 -3.16
N GLY A 262 1.92 -10.81 -2.01
CA GLY A 262 2.39 -11.19 -0.67
C GLY A 262 1.49 -12.25 -0.03
N THR A 263 1.46 -12.31 1.31
CA THR A 263 0.48 -13.12 2.07
C THR A 263 -0.94 -12.83 1.58
N TRP A 264 -1.23 -11.54 1.36
CA TRP A 264 -2.38 -11.06 0.60
C TRP A 264 -1.92 -10.66 -0.80
N GLU A 265 -2.78 -10.87 -1.79
CA GLU A 265 -2.64 -10.25 -3.11
C GLU A 265 -3.47 -8.97 -3.14
N ILE A 266 -2.82 -7.90 -3.63
CA ILE A 266 -3.46 -6.60 -3.87
C ILE A 266 -3.30 -6.31 -5.35
N LEU A 267 -4.41 -6.32 -6.08
CA LEU A 267 -4.48 -5.94 -7.48
C LEU A 267 -4.98 -4.50 -7.56
N MET A 268 -4.21 -3.62 -8.18
CA MET A 268 -4.57 -2.22 -8.38
C MET A 268 -4.23 -1.79 -9.80
N VAL A 269 -4.86 -0.74 -10.28
CA VAL A 269 -4.57 -0.15 -11.59
C VAL A 269 -4.60 1.35 -11.48
N ARG A 270 -3.75 2.04 -12.25
CA ARG A 270 -3.84 3.49 -12.40
C ARG A 270 -4.84 3.81 -13.49
N SER A 271 -5.91 4.55 -13.19
CA SER A 271 -6.96 4.88 -14.17
C SER A 271 -7.35 6.36 -14.12
N GLY A 272 -7.69 6.91 -15.28
CA GLY A 272 -8.31 8.24 -15.38
C GLY A 272 -9.80 8.25 -15.05
N GLN A 273 -10.42 7.07 -14.84
CA GLN A 273 -11.86 6.93 -14.57
C GLN A 273 -12.11 5.86 -13.52
N VAL A 274 -13.19 6.02 -12.76
CA VAL A 274 -13.68 5.00 -11.83
C VAL A 274 -15.20 5.10 -11.66
N ASP A 275 -15.89 3.96 -11.77
CA ASP A 275 -17.30 3.83 -11.38
C ASP A 275 -17.40 3.40 -9.91
N THR A 276 -17.51 4.38 -9.02
CA THR A 276 -17.60 4.12 -7.57
C THR A 276 -18.92 3.47 -7.17
N SER A 277 -19.96 3.51 -8.01
CA SER A 277 -21.26 2.90 -7.73
C SER A 277 -21.23 1.36 -7.79
N LEU A 278 -20.21 0.80 -8.45
CA LEU A 278 -19.96 -0.63 -8.55
C LEU A 278 -19.18 -1.18 -7.35
N LEU A 279 -18.39 -0.36 -6.64
CA LEU A 279 -17.51 -0.83 -5.56
C LEU A 279 -18.27 -1.61 -4.48
N SER A 280 -19.42 -1.09 -4.03
CA SER A 280 -20.23 -1.75 -3.00
C SER A 280 -20.81 -3.11 -3.43
N GLN A 281 -20.76 -3.44 -4.71
CA GLN A 281 -21.26 -4.71 -5.25
C GLN A 281 -20.21 -5.82 -5.18
N TYR A 282 -18.94 -5.46 -4.97
CA TYR A 282 -17.81 -6.40 -4.99
C TYR A 282 -17.05 -6.34 -3.66
N PRO A 283 -17.18 -7.36 -2.80
CA PRO A 283 -16.43 -7.45 -1.55
C PRO A 283 -14.92 -7.33 -1.79
N GLY A 284 -14.25 -6.57 -0.91
CA GLY A 284 -12.81 -6.32 -1.01
C GLY A 284 -12.39 -5.32 -2.09
N SER A 285 -13.32 -4.77 -2.86
CA SER A 285 -13.02 -3.66 -3.76
C SER A 285 -12.89 -2.34 -2.99
N THR A 286 -11.98 -1.50 -3.45
CA THR A 286 -11.72 -0.17 -2.90
C THR A 286 -11.17 0.71 -4.01
N CYS A 287 -11.22 2.01 -3.84
CA CYS A 287 -10.58 2.97 -4.72
C CYS A 287 -9.96 4.07 -3.87
N GLU A 288 -8.70 4.36 -4.16
CA GLU A 288 -7.96 5.47 -3.56
C GLU A 288 -7.50 6.43 -4.67
N LEU A 289 -6.98 7.59 -4.28
CA LEU A 289 -6.40 8.54 -5.23
C LEU A 289 -4.97 8.12 -5.60
N ASP A 290 -4.64 8.22 -6.88
CA ASP A 290 -3.27 8.00 -7.36
C ASP A 290 -2.34 9.10 -6.85
N SER A 291 -1.03 8.81 -6.84
CA SER A 291 -0.01 9.81 -6.54
C SER A 291 0.02 10.93 -7.60
N GLN A 292 -0.40 10.66 -8.82
CA GLN A 292 -0.58 11.68 -9.85
C GLN A 292 -1.99 12.29 -9.77
N SER A 293 -2.04 13.63 -9.74
CA SER A 293 -3.31 14.37 -9.69
C SER A 293 -4.23 14.00 -10.85
N GLY A 294 -5.51 13.81 -10.53
CA GLY A 294 -6.58 13.50 -11.50
C GLY A 294 -6.73 12.02 -11.84
N LEU A 295 -5.91 11.13 -11.28
CA LEU A 295 -6.03 9.69 -11.46
C LEU A 295 -6.52 8.98 -10.20
N TYR A 296 -7.05 7.78 -10.40
CA TYR A 296 -7.62 6.90 -9.40
C TYR A 296 -6.91 5.56 -9.41
N ASN A 297 -6.84 4.94 -8.25
CA ASN A 297 -6.30 3.60 -8.05
C ASN A 297 -7.36 2.66 -7.49
N PRO A 298 -8.34 2.24 -8.32
CA PRO A 298 -9.23 1.16 -7.94
C PRO A 298 -8.42 -0.12 -7.75
N GLY A 299 -8.86 -0.94 -6.80
CA GLY A 299 -8.19 -2.19 -6.48
C GLY A 299 -9.08 -3.20 -5.80
N MET A 300 -8.54 -4.41 -5.71
CA MET A 300 -9.11 -5.55 -5.02
C MET A 300 -8.04 -6.24 -4.19
N GLN A 301 -8.41 -6.74 -3.02
CA GLN A 301 -7.50 -7.49 -2.15
C GLN A 301 -8.11 -8.79 -1.65
N TRP A 302 -7.29 -9.83 -1.56
CA TRP A 302 -7.71 -11.17 -1.07
C TRP A 302 -6.53 -11.96 -0.51
N LEU A 303 -6.81 -12.96 0.30
CA LEU A 303 -5.79 -13.86 0.83
C LEU A 303 -5.26 -14.75 -0.32
N ALA A 304 -3.95 -14.72 -0.55
CA ALA A 304 -3.33 -15.47 -1.64
C ALA A 304 -2.17 -16.34 -1.16
N SER A 305 -0.95 -15.80 -1.04
CA SER A 305 0.19 -16.63 -0.60
C SER A 305 0.01 -17.17 0.82
N GLY A 306 -0.82 -16.55 1.66
CA GLY A 306 -1.20 -17.11 2.96
C GLY A 306 -1.93 -18.46 2.84
N VAL A 307 -2.72 -18.66 1.76
CA VAL A 307 -3.29 -19.98 1.41
C VAL A 307 -2.17 -20.95 1.09
N LEU A 308 -1.18 -20.55 0.28
CA LEU A 308 -0.06 -21.39 -0.10
C LEU A 308 0.83 -21.76 1.10
N GLU A 309 1.05 -20.82 2.03
CA GLU A 309 1.76 -21.06 3.29
C GLU A 309 0.99 -22.03 4.19
N TRP A 310 -0.34 -21.90 4.26
CA TRP A 310 -1.20 -22.85 4.97
C TRP A 310 -1.14 -24.25 4.33
N VAL A 311 -1.25 -24.35 3.01
CA VAL A 311 -1.09 -25.62 2.27
C VAL A 311 0.29 -26.23 2.53
N ARG A 312 1.35 -25.42 2.49
CA ARG A 312 2.72 -25.86 2.80
C ARG A 312 2.80 -26.46 4.20
N LYS A 313 2.24 -25.78 5.20
CA LYS A 313 2.24 -26.22 6.59
C LYS A 313 1.47 -27.52 6.80
N LEU A 314 0.44 -27.78 6.00
CA LEU A 314 -0.37 -29.00 6.10
C LEU A 314 0.29 -30.24 5.50
N LEU A 315 0.99 -30.09 4.37
CA LEU A 315 1.43 -31.22 3.54
C LEU A 315 2.95 -31.41 3.50
N TRP A 316 3.72 -30.45 4.01
CA TRP A 316 5.18 -30.48 4.09
C TRP A 316 5.68 -30.02 5.46
N THR A 317 6.97 -30.22 5.73
CA THR A 317 7.61 -29.72 6.94
C THR A 317 8.14 -28.29 6.74
N PRO A 318 8.34 -27.51 7.82
CA PRO A 318 8.90 -26.15 7.73
C PRO A 318 10.27 -26.06 7.04
N GLU A 319 11.06 -27.13 7.10
CA GLU A 319 12.40 -27.24 6.51
C GLU A 319 12.35 -27.54 5.01
N THR A 320 11.21 -27.99 4.48
CA THR A 320 11.07 -28.32 3.06
C THR A 320 11.22 -27.04 2.22
N PRO A 321 12.16 -26.97 1.27
CA PRO A 321 12.34 -25.81 0.41
C PRO A 321 11.11 -25.54 -0.47
N TRP A 322 10.80 -24.27 -0.73
CA TRP A 322 9.71 -23.89 -1.65
C TRP A 322 9.88 -24.50 -3.05
N GLN A 323 11.12 -24.66 -3.53
CA GLN A 323 11.39 -25.24 -4.84
C GLN A 323 10.85 -26.67 -4.95
N THR A 324 10.92 -27.48 -3.89
CA THR A 324 10.37 -28.84 -3.88
C THR A 324 8.87 -28.84 -4.13
N LEU A 325 8.12 -27.94 -3.49
CA LEU A 325 6.66 -27.81 -3.69
C LEU A 325 6.34 -27.41 -5.13
N ILE A 326 7.13 -26.47 -5.67
CA ILE A 326 6.98 -25.97 -7.05
C ILE A 326 7.26 -27.08 -8.06
N ASP A 327 8.31 -27.87 -7.88
CA ASP A 327 8.68 -28.96 -8.78
C ASP A 327 7.64 -30.08 -8.76
N GLU A 328 7.12 -30.42 -7.57
CA GLU A 328 6.05 -31.41 -7.44
C GLU A 328 4.75 -30.97 -8.11
N ALA A 329 4.39 -29.69 -8.01
CA ALA A 329 3.23 -29.16 -8.75
C ALA A 329 3.50 -28.99 -10.24
N ARG A 330 4.74 -28.75 -10.66
CA ARG A 330 5.12 -28.66 -12.08
C ARG A 330 4.96 -30.00 -12.78
N ALA A 331 5.25 -31.11 -12.08
CA ALA A 331 5.05 -32.46 -12.61
C ALA A 331 3.58 -32.83 -12.84
N ILE A 332 2.63 -32.08 -12.26
CA ILE A 332 1.21 -32.29 -12.46
C ILE A 332 0.71 -31.47 -13.67
N PRO A 333 0.00 -32.10 -14.63
CA PRO A 333 -0.58 -31.40 -15.77
C PRO A 333 -1.53 -30.27 -15.37
N ALA A 334 -1.78 -29.35 -16.30
CA ALA A 334 -2.79 -28.30 -16.13
C ALA A 334 -4.17 -28.89 -15.83
N GLY A 335 -4.90 -28.25 -14.90
CA GLY A 335 -6.18 -28.74 -14.39
C GLY A 335 -6.05 -29.75 -13.24
N ALA A 336 -4.82 -30.02 -12.79
CA ALA A 336 -4.50 -30.89 -11.66
C ALA A 336 -5.23 -32.23 -11.67
N GLU A 337 -5.41 -32.82 -12.86
CA GLU A 337 -6.14 -34.08 -13.10
C GLU A 337 -7.55 -34.11 -12.48
N GLY A 338 -8.23 -32.96 -12.45
CA GLY A 338 -9.58 -32.82 -11.91
C GLY A 338 -9.65 -32.38 -10.44
N VAL A 339 -8.52 -32.28 -9.75
CA VAL A 339 -8.46 -31.72 -8.39
C VAL A 339 -8.59 -30.20 -8.46
N ARG A 340 -9.55 -29.63 -7.72
CA ARG A 340 -9.79 -28.18 -7.68
C ARG A 340 -9.78 -27.68 -6.26
N MET A 341 -9.26 -26.46 -6.04
CA MET A 341 -9.31 -25.80 -4.74
C MET A 341 -10.16 -24.54 -4.78
N GLN A 342 -11.16 -24.46 -3.89
CA GLN A 342 -11.77 -23.19 -3.53
C GLN A 342 -10.91 -22.53 -2.44
N CYS A 343 -10.32 -21.38 -2.76
CA CYS A 343 -9.24 -20.78 -1.97
C CYS A 343 -9.72 -19.80 -0.88
N ASP A 344 -11.01 -19.48 -0.82
CA ASP A 344 -11.58 -18.54 0.15
C ASP A 344 -11.72 -19.16 1.56
N LEU A 345 -10.59 -19.42 2.21
CA LEU A 345 -10.52 -20.08 3.52
C LEU A 345 -10.98 -19.19 4.68
N LEU A 346 -11.15 -17.87 4.47
CA LEU A 346 -11.57 -16.95 5.52
C LEU A 346 -13.09 -16.76 5.58
N ALA A 347 -13.76 -16.75 4.42
CA ALA A 347 -15.19 -16.46 4.36
C ALA A 347 -16.05 -17.66 3.94
N CYS A 348 -15.49 -18.68 3.28
CA CYS A 348 -16.27 -19.79 2.76
C CYS A 348 -16.07 -21.09 3.58
N GLN A 349 -17.13 -21.55 4.24
CA GLN A 349 -17.12 -22.81 5.01
C GLN A 349 -16.90 -24.06 4.14
N ASN A 350 -17.19 -23.97 2.84
CA ASN A 350 -17.00 -25.04 1.87
C ASN A 350 -15.68 -24.89 1.07
N ALA A 351 -14.78 -24.02 1.52
CA ALA A 351 -13.44 -23.90 0.93
C ALA A 351 -12.61 -25.17 1.16
N GLY A 352 -11.63 -25.41 0.28
CA GLY A 352 -10.83 -26.62 0.27
C GLY A 352 -10.85 -27.34 -1.07
N TRP A 353 -10.42 -28.60 -1.07
CA TRP A 353 -10.23 -29.39 -2.29
C TRP A 353 -11.45 -30.25 -2.64
N GLN A 354 -11.71 -30.37 -3.94
CA GLN A 354 -12.71 -31.25 -4.53
C GLN A 354 -12.06 -32.09 -5.64
N GLY A 355 -12.64 -33.26 -5.94
CA GLY A 355 -12.12 -34.15 -6.99
C GLY A 355 -10.94 -35.03 -6.56
N VAL A 356 -10.72 -35.20 -5.25
CA VAL A 356 -9.63 -36.02 -4.71
C VAL A 356 -9.89 -37.51 -4.96
N THR A 357 -8.86 -38.23 -5.38
CA THR A 357 -8.87 -39.69 -5.57
C THR A 357 -7.69 -40.33 -4.83
N LEU A 358 -7.59 -41.66 -4.86
CA LEU A 358 -6.44 -42.39 -4.29
C LEU A 358 -5.11 -42.09 -5.01
N ASN A 359 -5.15 -41.51 -6.21
CA ASN A 359 -3.95 -41.14 -6.98
C ASN A 359 -3.49 -39.70 -6.68
N THR A 360 -4.27 -38.91 -5.93
CA THR A 360 -3.94 -37.53 -5.61
C THR A 360 -2.71 -37.47 -4.70
N THR A 361 -1.68 -36.73 -5.14
CA THR A 361 -0.45 -36.48 -4.38
C THR A 361 -0.41 -35.06 -3.81
N ARG A 362 0.56 -34.76 -2.94
CA ARG A 362 0.80 -33.39 -2.45
C ARG A 362 1.04 -32.37 -3.57
N GLY A 363 1.66 -32.79 -4.67
CA GLY A 363 1.83 -31.97 -5.88
C GLY A 363 0.49 -31.53 -6.49
N HIS A 364 -0.52 -32.42 -6.51
CA HIS A 364 -1.86 -32.08 -7.01
C HIS A 364 -2.53 -31.01 -6.16
N PHE A 365 -2.43 -31.13 -4.84
CA PHE A 365 -3.02 -30.15 -3.92
C PHE A 365 -2.42 -28.75 -4.09
N TYR A 366 -1.09 -28.66 -4.24
CA TYR A 366 -0.43 -27.38 -4.47
C TYR A 366 -0.73 -26.84 -5.88
N ARG A 367 -0.70 -27.68 -6.91
CA ARG A 367 -1.09 -27.30 -8.28
C ARG A 367 -2.51 -26.72 -8.32
N ALA A 368 -3.47 -27.40 -7.72
CA ALA A 368 -4.86 -26.96 -7.64
C ALA A 368 -5.02 -25.64 -6.87
N ALA A 369 -4.18 -25.39 -5.85
CA ALA A 369 -4.17 -24.11 -5.12
C ALA A 369 -3.66 -22.96 -6.00
N LEU A 370 -2.57 -23.16 -6.75
CA LEU A 370 -2.04 -22.16 -7.69
C LEU A 370 -3.08 -21.81 -8.77
N GLU A 371 -3.73 -22.82 -9.35
CA GLU A 371 -4.77 -22.65 -10.36
C GLU A 371 -6.03 -21.98 -9.79
N GLY A 372 -6.46 -22.37 -8.58
CA GLY A 372 -7.61 -21.78 -7.88
C GLY A 372 -7.41 -20.29 -7.56
N LEU A 373 -6.24 -19.91 -7.04
CA LEU A 373 -5.87 -18.51 -6.81
C LEU A 373 -5.77 -17.72 -8.11
N THR A 374 -5.27 -18.34 -9.18
CA THR A 374 -5.21 -17.69 -10.51
C THR A 374 -6.61 -17.46 -11.10
N ALA A 375 -7.54 -18.40 -10.90
CA ALA A 375 -8.93 -18.21 -11.29
C ALA A 375 -9.60 -17.07 -10.50
N GLN A 376 -9.24 -16.90 -9.21
CA GLN A 376 -9.67 -15.75 -8.41
C GLN A 376 -9.10 -14.44 -8.93
N LEU A 377 -7.80 -14.39 -9.26
CA LEU A 377 -7.17 -13.25 -9.92
C LEU A 377 -7.89 -12.88 -11.22
N GLN A 378 -8.22 -13.85 -12.08
CA GLN A 378 -8.95 -13.59 -13.34
C GLN A 378 -10.31 -12.94 -13.10
N ARG A 379 -11.07 -13.40 -12.10
CA ARG A 379 -12.36 -12.79 -11.74
C ARG A 379 -12.17 -11.35 -11.24
N ASN A 380 -11.19 -11.14 -10.37
CA ASN A 380 -10.92 -9.82 -9.80
C ASN A 380 -10.41 -8.85 -10.85
N LEU A 381 -9.58 -9.29 -11.80
CA LEU A 381 -9.13 -8.48 -12.93
C LEU A 381 -10.32 -8.02 -13.78
N ARG A 382 -11.22 -8.93 -14.16
CA ARG A 382 -12.43 -8.57 -14.94
C ARG A 382 -13.36 -7.61 -14.20
N THR A 383 -13.47 -7.75 -12.88
CA THR A 383 -14.22 -6.81 -12.05
C THR A 383 -13.54 -5.44 -12.06
N LEU A 384 -12.22 -5.42 -11.91
CA LEU A 384 -11.45 -4.19 -11.86
C LEU A 384 -11.48 -3.46 -13.22
N GLU A 385 -11.39 -4.18 -14.34
CA GLU A 385 -11.56 -3.65 -15.71
C GLU A 385 -12.88 -2.91 -15.88
N LYS A 386 -13.97 -3.46 -15.33
CA LYS A 386 -15.28 -2.80 -15.34
C LYS A 386 -15.31 -1.55 -14.46
N ILE A 387 -14.76 -1.61 -13.25
CA ILE A 387 -14.74 -0.50 -12.29
C ILE A 387 -13.86 0.65 -12.79
N GLY A 388 -12.68 0.34 -13.31
CA GLY A 388 -11.68 1.31 -13.75
C GLY A 388 -11.73 1.67 -15.23
N HIS A 389 -12.68 1.14 -16.00
CA HIS A 389 -12.86 1.37 -17.43
C HIS A 389 -11.57 1.17 -18.26
N PHE A 390 -10.93 0.01 -18.11
CA PHE A 390 -9.73 -0.35 -18.88
C PHE A 390 -9.79 -1.79 -19.36
N ASN A 391 -8.87 -2.16 -20.25
CA ASN A 391 -8.62 -3.55 -20.63
C ASN A 391 -7.14 -3.83 -20.42
N ALA A 392 -6.82 -4.86 -19.64
CA ALA A 392 -5.44 -5.22 -19.38
C ALA A 392 -4.79 -5.83 -20.64
N THR A 393 -3.64 -5.31 -21.03
CA THR A 393 -2.80 -5.91 -22.08
C THR A 393 -1.61 -6.68 -21.52
N GLU A 394 -1.25 -6.40 -20.27
CA GLU A 394 -0.24 -7.10 -19.47
C GLU A 394 -0.55 -6.92 -17.98
N LEU A 395 0.06 -7.75 -17.13
CA LEU A 395 -0.04 -7.64 -15.67
C LEU A 395 1.34 -7.46 -15.06
N LEU A 396 1.60 -6.32 -14.44
CA LEU A 396 2.82 -6.08 -13.70
C LEU A 396 2.77 -6.81 -12.35
N LEU A 397 3.79 -7.60 -12.04
CA LEU A 397 3.85 -8.42 -10.82
C LEU A 397 5.05 -8.03 -9.97
N VAL A 398 4.77 -7.74 -8.70
CA VAL A 398 5.75 -7.45 -7.66
C VAL A 398 5.49 -8.33 -6.43
N GLY A 399 6.42 -8.33 -5.47
CA GLY A 399 6.27 -9.05 -4.19
C GLY A 399 6.74 -10.50 -4.23
N GLY A 400 6.54 -11.23 -3.12
CA GLY A 400 7.10 -12.57 -2.92
C GLY A 400 6.61 -13.63 -3.91
N GLY A 401 5.37 -13.52 -4.39
CA GLY A 401 4.81 -14.44 -5.39
C GLY A 401 5.52 -14.36 -6.74
N SER A 402 6.21 -13.26 -7.05
CA SER A 402 6.96 -13.10 -8.30
C SER A 402 8.12 -14.11 -8.47
N ARG A 403 8.56 -14.73 -7.37
CA ARG A 403 9.60 -15.78 -7.38
C ARG A 403 9.08 -17.15 -7.81
N ASN A 404 7.76 -17.38 -7.76
CA ASN A 404 7.17 -18.65 -8.17
C ASN A 404 6.93 -18.66 -9.69
N ALA A 405 7.95 -19.07 -10.44
CA ALA A 405 7.91 -19.10 -11.91
C ALA A 405 6.75 -19.95 -12.47
N LEU A 406 6.43 -21.08 -11.82
CA LEU A 406 5.30 -21.92 -12.23
C LEU A 406 3.98 -21.15 -12.08
N TRP A 407 3.76 -20.50 -10.95
CA TRP A 407 2.54 -19.76 -10.72
C TRP A 407 2.39 -18.58 -11.67
N ASN A 408 3.49 -17.89 -11.98
CA ASN A 408 3.47 -16.78 -12.95
C ASN A 408 3.15 -17.27 -14.36
N GLN A 409 3.64 -18.45 -14.76
CA GLN A 409 3.26 -19.06 -16.04
C GLN A 409 1.78 -19.47 -16.05
N ILE A 410 1.25 -20.03 -14.95
CA ILE A 410 -0.18 -20.34 -14.80
C ILE A 410 -1.02 -19.05 -14.92
N LYS A 411 -0.58 -17.94 -14.32
CA LYS A 411 -1.21 -16.62 -14.46
C LYS A 411 -1.23 -16.17 -15.92
N ALA A 412 -0.10 -16.21 -16.62
CA ALA A 412 0.00 -15.83 -18.03
C ALA A 412 -0.99 -16.63 -18.90
N ASN A 413 -0.98 -17.96 -18.75
CA ASN A 413 -1.82 -18.87 -19.54
C ASN A 413 -3.32 -18.67 -19.24
N GLN A 414 -3.70 -18.51 -17.97
CA GLN A 414 -5.12 -18.36 -17.59
C GLN A 414 -5.68 -16.98 -17.96
N LEU A 415 -4.89 -15.92 -17.81
CA LEU A 415 -5.33 -14.56 -18.11
C LEU A 415 -5.25 -14.22 -19.61
N ASP A 416 -4.48 -14.99 -20.38
CA ASP A 416 -4.20 -14.75 -21.80
C ASP A 416 -3.54 -13.38 -22.06
N ILE A 417 -2.72 -12.94 -21.11
CA ILE A 417 -1.90 -11.72 -21.21
C ILE A 417 -0.52 -11.98 -20.58
N PRO A 418 0.53 -11.23 -20.98
CA PRO A 418 1.86 -11.37 -20.41
C PRO A 418 1.90 -10.98 -18.94
N ILE A 419 2.67 -11.71 -18.14
CA ILE A 419 3.02 -11.32 -16.77
C ILE A 419 4.39 -10.68 -16.78
N LYS A 420 4.44 -9.39 -16.47
CA LYS A 420 5.65 -8.57 -16.42
C LYS A 420 6.15 -8.53 -14.98
N VAL A 421 7.20 -9.28 -14.66
CA VAL A 421 7.79 -9.31 -13.31
C VAL A 421 8.89 -8.27 -13.20
N LEU A 422 8.79 -7.38 -12.22
CA LEU A 422 9.85 -6.43 -11.90
C LEU A 422 10.91 -7.07 -10.98
N ASP A 423 12.19 -6.97 -11.36
CA ASP A 423 13.28 -7.63 -10.62
C ASP A 423 13.70 -6.88 -9.34
N ASP A 424 13.50 -5.56 -9.28
CA ASP A 424 13.83 -4.72 -8.10
C ASP A 424 12.56 -4.20 -7.40
N ALA A 425 12.48 -4.42 -6.08
CA ALA A 425 11.23 -4.33 -5.32
C ALA A 425 11.04 -3.04 -4.50
N GLU A 426 11.95 -2.07 -4.60
CA GLU A 426 11.89 -0.82 -3.81
C GLU A 426 11.00 0.25 -4.47
N THR A 427 9.83 -0.16 -4.98
CA THR A 427 8.97 0.66 -5.84
C THR A 427 8.36 1.86 -5.12
N THR A 428 7.94 1.71 -3.86
CA THR A 428 7.46 2.83 -3.02
C THR A 428 8.48 3.96 -2.95
N VAL A 429 9.73 3.59 -2.67
CA VAL A 429 10.82 4.52 -2.44
C VAL A 429 11.24 5.18 -3.75
N ALA A 430 11.30 4.40 -4.84
CA ALA A 430 11.52 4.93 -6.17
C ALA A 430 10.45 5.96 -6.56
N GLY A 431 9.17 5.63 -6.35
CA GLY A 431 8.05 6.54 -6.62
C GLY A 431 8.13 7.82 -5.79
N ALA A 432 8.33 7.71 -4.47
CA ALA A 432 8.47 8.88 -3.60
C ALA A 432 9.66 9.76 -4.03
N ALA A 433 10.80 9.17 -4.38
CA ALA A 433 11.97 9.91 -4.87
C ALA A 433 11.69 10.62 -6.21
N MET A 434 10.95 10.02 -7.15
CA MET A 434 10.56 10.66 -8.42
C MET A 434 9.74 11.93 -8.18
N PHE A 435 8.76 11.87 -7.27
CA PHE A 435 7.98 13.04 -6.86
C PHE A 435 8.84 14.05 -6.09
N GLY A 436 9.82 13.59 -5.30
CA GLY A 436 10.82 14.44 -4.65
C GLY A 436 11.66 15.23 -5.66
N TRP A 437 12.18 14.58 -6.71
CA TRP A 437 12.95 15.22 -7.77
C TRP A 437 12.14 16.25 -8.55
N TYR A 438 10.89 15.92 -8.87
CA TYR A 438 9.93 16.86 -9.44
C TYR A 438 9.71 18.07 -8.50
N GLY A 439 9.45 17.82 -7.21
CA GLY A 439 9.16 18.88 -6.24
C GLY A 439 10.32 19.84 -5.96
N VAL A 440 11.57 19.41 -6.15
CA VAL A 440 12.75 20.29 -6.07
C VAL A 440 13.09 20.99 -7.40
N GLY A 441 12.28 20.76 -8.45
CA GLY A 441 12.42 21.39 -9.76
C GLY A 441 13.51 20.80 -10.66
N GLU A 442 14.01 19.60 -10.35
CA GLU A 442 15.01 18.92 -11.19
C GLU A 442 14.38 18.38 -12.48
N PHE A 443 13.13 17.92 -12.39
CA PHE A 443 12.33 17.48 -13.54
C PHE A 443 11.02 18.28 -13.62
N SER A 444 10.49 18.46 -14.82
CA SER A 444 9.22 19.18 -15.06
C SER A 444 7.99 18.38 -14.67
N SER A 445 8.13 17.06 -14.49
CA SER A 445 7.05 16.19 -14.00
C SER A 445 7.59 14.89 -13.37
N PRO A 446 6.79 14.20 -12.53
CA PRO A 446 7.15 12.87 -12.01
C PRO A 446 7.43 11.84 -13.11
N GLU A 447 6.76 11.92 -14.26
CA GLU A 447 6.98 11.02 -15.40
C GLU A 447 8.35 11.23 -16.04
N GLN A 448 8.82 12.47 -16.13
CA GLN A 448 10.17 12.75 -16.63
C GLN A 448 11.22 12.18 -15.69
N ALA A 449 11.00 12.25 -14.37
CA ALA A 449 11.84 11.59 -13.38
C ALA A 449 11.81 10.06 -13.54
N ARG A 450 10.61 9.47 -13.70
CA ARG A 450 10.42 8.04 -13.93
C ARG A 450 11.12 7.54 -15.20
N ALA A 451 11.13 8.35 -16.26
CA ALA A 451 11.80 8.01 -17.52
C ALA A 451 13.33 7.87 -17.40
N GLN A 452 13.93 8.34 -16.30
CA GLN A 452 15.37 8.14 -16.04
C GLN A 452 15.69 6.75 -15.46
N VAL A 453 14.67 6.00 -15.02
CA VAL A 453 14.85 4.69 -14.40
C VAL A 453 14.91 3.60 -15.46
N ASN A 454 15.97 2.80 -15.41
CA ASN A 454 16.12 1.64 -16.27
C ASN A 454 15.53 0.39 -15.60
N TYR A 455 14.24 0.19 -15.78
CA TYR A 455 13.54 -0.98 -15.26
C TYR A 455 14.05 -2.27 -15.91
N GLN A 456 14.25 -3.31 -15.10
CA GLN A 456 14.55 -4.66 -15.55
C GLN A 456 13.33 -5.55 -15.30
N TYR A 457 12.80 -6.12 -16.38
CA TYR A 457 11.61 -6.95 -16.35
C TYR A 457 11.90 -8.36 -16.87
N ARG A 458 11.30 -9.35 -16.21
CA ARG A 458 11.19 -10.72 -16.71
C ARG A 458 9.75 -11.00 -17.12
N TYR A 459 9.56 -11.50 -18.34
CA TYR A 459 8.23 -11.78 -18.89
C TYR A 459 7.89 -13.27 -18.84
N PHE A 460 6.63 -13.56 -18.53
CA PHE A 460 5.99 -14.85 -18.78
C PHE A 460 4.88 -14.63 -19.81
N TRP A 461 5.05 -15.21 -20.99
CA TRP A 461 4.09 -15.07 -22.09
C TRP A 461 3.06 -16.20 -22.04
N PRO A 462 1.80 -15.97 -22.45
CA PRO A 462 0.83 -17.04 -22.62
C PRO A 462 1.38 -18.11 -23.57
N GLN A 463 1.35 -19.37 -23.12
CA GLN A 463 1.74 -20.52 -23.92
C GLN A 463 0.49 -21.16 -24.53
N THR A 464 0.50 -21.36 -25.85
CA THR A 464 -0.60 -21.98 -26.60
C THR A 464 -0.58 -23.52 -26.56
N GLU A 465 0.55 -24.12 -26.17
CA GLU A 465 0.71 -25.57 -26.01
C GLU A 465 1.18 -25.90 -24.58
N PRO A 466 0.63 -26.94 -23.92
CA PRO A 466 1.17 -27.39 -22.66
C PRO A 466 2.61 -27.88 -22.86
N GLU A 467 3.56 -27.43 -22.01
CA GLU A 467 4.91 -28.00 -21.95
C GLU A 467 4.77 -29.52 -21.83
N ILE A 468 5.07 -30.24 -22.92
CA ILE A 468 5.15 -31.69 -22.90
C ILE A 468 6.33 -32.02 -21.98
N ILE A 469 6.03 -32.49 -20.77
CA ILE A 469 7.05 -33.06 -19.90
C ILE A 469 7.45 -34.37 -20.56
N GLU A 470 8.55 -34.36 -21.31
CA GLU A 470 9.17 -35.58 -21.80
C GLU A 470 9.66 -36.41 -20.60
N GLY A 471 8.92 -37.49 -20.34
CA GLY A 471 9.30 -38.75 -19.69
C GLY A 471 10.32 -38.75 -18.55
N VAL A 472 9.87 -39.20 -17.37
CA VAL A 472 10.69 -40.02 -16.46
C VAL A 472 10.34 -41.48 -16.69
#